data_AF-A0A822BHT2-F1
#
_entry.id   AF-A0A822BHT2-F1
#
_cell.length_a   1.000
_cell.length_b   1.000
_cell.length_c   1.000
_cell.angle_alpha   90.00
_cell.angle_beta   90.00
_cell.angle_gamma   90.00
#
_symmetry.space_group_name_H-M   'P 1'
#
loop_
_entity.id
_entity.type
_entity.pdbx_description
1 polymer ?
#
loop_
_entity_poly.entity_id
_entity_poly.type
_entity_poly.pdbx_seq_one_letter_code
_entity_poly.pdbx_strand_id
1 'polypeptide(L)' 'MASKPPRTKFTTSKSDELDILERIMQFDPKRRPNASETLQIEYFSNSSAPCPSNRLPKPKENQPTENNKCKLANDEKVI' A
#
# COMPACT_ATOMS: atom_id res chain seq x y z
N MET A 1 -27.43 -5.42 -10.73
CA MET A 1 -26.38 -6.46 -10.86
C MET A 1 -25.55 -6.43 -9.59
N ALA A 2 -25.59 -7.47 -8.76
CA ALA A 2 -24.72 -7.56 -7.59
C ALA A 2 -23.31 -7.97 -8.04
N SER A 3 -22.28 -7.21 -7.67
CA SER A 3 -20.89 -7.55 -7.96
C SER A 3 -20.51 -8.83 -7.21
N LYS A 4 -19.74 -9.71 -7.86
CA LYS A 4 -19.24 -10.93 -7.20
C LYS A 4 -18.34 -10.56 -6.00
N PRO A 5 -18.40 -11.31 -4.89
CA PRO A 5 -17.62 -11.00 -3.69
C PRO A 5 -16.11 -11.10 -3.97
N PRO A 6 -15.26 -10.31 -3.28
CA PRO A 6 -13.81 -10.25 -3.53
C PRO A 6 -13.14 -11.62 -3.54
N ARG A 7 -13.60 -12.52 -2.66
CA ARG A 7 -13.09 -13.90 -2.53
C ARG A 7 -13.15 -14.72 -3.83
N THR A 8 -14.03 -14.36 -4.76
CA THR A 8 -14.15 -15.05 -6.08
C THR A 8 -13.20 -14.52 -7.15
N LYS A 9 -12.59 -13.35 -6.92
CA LYS A 9 -11.68 -12.68 -7.86
C LYS A 9 -10.21 -12.83 -7.47
N PHE A 10 -9.94 -12.87 -6.17
CA PHE A 10 -8.60 -12.95 -5.61
C PHE A 10 -8.33 -14.35 -5.05
N THR A 11 -8.07 -15.31 -5.93
CA THR A 11 -7.88 -16.74 -5.57
C THR A 11 -6.56 -17.02 -4.85
N THR A 12 -5.57 -16.13 -4.98
CA THR A 12 -4.24 -16.26 -4.38
C THR A 12 -4.15 -15.60 -3.00
N SER A 13 -5.13 -14.77 -2.65
CA SER A 13 -5.12 -14.02 -1.41
C SER A 13 -5.61 -14.85 -0.23
N LYS A 14 -4.99 -14.64 0.92
CA LYS A 14 -5.41 -15.25 2.19
C LYS A 14 -6.64 -14.54 2.76
N SER A 15 -7.28 -15.15 3.76
CA SER A 15 -8.51 -14.62 4.35
C SER A 15 -8.31 -13.23 4.96
N ASP A 16 -7.23 -13.00 5.70
CA ASP A 16 -6.90 -11.72 6.32
C ASP A 16 -6.70 -10.58 5.30
N GLU A 17 -6.09 -10.88 4.15
CA GLU A 17 -5.91 -9.92 3.04
C GLU A 17 -7.26 -9.54 2.39
N LEU A 18 -8.20 -10.47 2.34
CA LEU A 18 -9.54 -10.23 1.81
C LEU A 18 -10.40 -9.44 2.80
N ASP A 19 -10.24 -9.71 4.09
CA ASP A 19 -11.00 -9.06 5.15
C ASP A 19 -10.58 -7.58 5.29
N ILE A 20 -9.28 -7.24 5.16
CA ILE A 20 -8.83 -5.84 5.07
C ILE A 20 -9.38 -5.16 3.81
N LEU A 21 -9.39 -5.84 2.67
CA LEU A 21 -9.89 -5.30 1.41
C LEU A 21 -11.39 -4.96 1.50
N GLU A 22 -12.20 -5.84 2.09
CA GLU A 22 -13.62 -5.59 2.34
C GLU A 22 -13.84 -4.37 3.24
N ARG A 23 -13.02 -4.22 4.28
CA ARG A 23 -13.07 -3.09 5.23
C ARG A 23 -12.78 -1.76 4.55
N ILE A 24 -11.71 -1.67 3.75
CA ILE A 24 -11.30 -0.41 3.09
C ILE A 24 -12.18 -0.05 1.89
N MET A 25 -12.81 -1.05 1.25
CA MET A 25 -13.69 -0.84 0.10
C MET A 25 -15.15 -0.57 0.50
N GLN A 26 -15.44 -0.33 1.78
CA GLN A 26 -16.77 0.03 2.24
C GLN A 26 -17.28 1.28 1.50
N PHE A 27 -18.49 1.20 0.92
CA PHE A 27 -19.09 2.29 0.16
C PHE A 27 -19.45 3.50 1.02
N ASP A 28 -19.93 3.25 2.24
CA ASP A 28 -20.21 4.30 3.20
C ASP A 28 -18.89 4.83 3.80
N PRO A 29 -18.52 6.10 3.54
CA PRO A 29 -17.27 6.67 4.05
C PRO A 29 -17.24 6.76 5.58
N LYS A 30 -18.39 6.80 6.26
CA LYS A 30 -18.45 6.83 7.73
C LYS A 30 -18.11 5.47 8.34
N ARG A 31 -18.26 4.38 7.57
CA ARG A 31 -17.94 3.01 7.98
C ARG A 31 -16.56 2.57 7.51
N ARG A 32 -15.93 3.31 6.59
CA ARG A 32 -14.59 3.02 6.10
C ARG A 32 -13.57 3.41 7.20
N PRO A 33 -12.65 2.51 7.57
CA PRO A 33 -11.66 2.82 8.59
C PRO A 33 -10.69 3.89 8.07
N ASN A 34 -10.16 4.68 9.01
CA ASN A 34 -9.04 5.58 8.71
C ASN A 34 -7.71 4.81 8.67
N ALA A 35 -6.62 5.48 8.29
CA ALA A 35 -5.31 4.85 8.16
C ALA A 35 -4.80 4.23 9.48
N SER A 36 -5.01 4.92 10.62
CA SER A 36 -4.57 4.44 11.94
C SER A 36 -5.33 3.18 12.34
N GLU A 37 -6.64 3.13 12.10
CA GLU A 37 -7.47 1.94 12.37
C GLU A 37 -7.10 0.78 11.45
N THR A 38 -6.77 1.09 10.20
CA THR A 38 -6.41 0.08 9.19
C THR A 38 -5.09 -0.62 9.52
N LEU A 39 -4.11 0.12 10.03
CA LEU A 39 -2.81 -0.44 10.43
C LEU A 39 -2.88 -1.37 11.65
N GLN A 40 -3.99 -1.34 12.41
CA GLN A 40 -4.22 -2.22 13.56
C GLN A 40 -4.89 -3.56 13.18
N ILE A 41 -5.24 -3.76 11.90
CA ILE A 41 -5.87 -4.98 11.41
C ILE A 41 -4.86 -6.14 11.38
N GLU A 42 -5.35 -7.38 11.63
CA GLU A 42 -4.54 -8.60 11.74
C GLU A 42 -3.57 -8.80 10.57
N TYR A 43 -3.97 -8.41 9.35
CA TYR A 43 -3.15 -8.43 8.13
C TYR A 43 -1.73 -7.86 8.34
N PHE A 44 -1.58 -6.76 9.08
CA PHE A 44 -0.27 -6.15 9.32
C PHE A 44 0.50 -6.74 10.51
N SER A 45 -0.17 -7.55 11.35
CA SER A 45 0.43 -8.21 12.52
C SER A 45 0.69 -9.71 12.31
N ASN A 46 0.19 -10.30 11.22
CA ASN A 46 0.36 -11.71 10.91
C ASN A 46 1.83 -12.03 10.54
N SER A 47 2.19 -13.31 10.57
CA SER A 47 3.55 -13.81 10.37
C SER A 47 4.18 -13.44 9.03
N SER A 48 3.40 -13.10 8.00
CA SER A 48 3.92 -12.61 6.73
C SER A 48 4.39 -11.16 6.85
N ALA A 49 5.60 -11.00 7.37
CA ALA A 49 6.25 -9.71 7.47
C ALA A 49 6.35 -9.02 6.10
N PRO A 50 6.25 -7.69 6.04
CA PRO A 50 6.44 -6.96 4.80
C PRO A 50 7.84 -7.21 4.24
N CYS A 51 7.94 -7.26 2.90
CA CYS A 51 9.23 -7.40 2.24
C CYS A 51 10.10 -6.17 2.56
N PRO A 52 11.33 -6.35 3.07
CA PRO A 52 12.20 -5.23 3.37
C PRO A 52 12.53 -4.48 2.08
N SER A 53 12.69 -3.16 2.16
CA SER A 53 12.79 -2.28 0.98
C SER A 53 13.91 -2.66 0.02
N ASN A 54 15.00 -3.25 0.52
CA ASN A 54 16.14 -3.72 -0.28
C ASN A 54 15.86 -4.99 -1.10
N ARG A 55 14.79 -5.73 -0.80
CA ARG A 55 14.37 -6.95 -1.51
C ARG A 55 13.19 -6.72 -2.46
N LEU A 56 12.63 -5.51 -2.49
CA LEU A 56 11.58 -5.17 -3.46
C LEU A 56 12.16 -5.19 -4.89
N PRO A 57 11.42 -5.74 -5.87
CA PRO A 57 11.85 -5.72 -7.26
C PRO A 57 11.95 -4.28 -7.75
N LYS A 58 13.10 -3.92 -8.33
CA LYS A 58 13.31 -2.62 -8.97
C LYS A 58 12.98 -2.72 -10.47
N PRO A 59 12.31 -1.73 -11.06
CA PRO A 59 12.19 -1.63 -12.52
C PRO A 59 13.57 -1.69 -13.18
N LYS A 60 13.67 -2.29 -14.36
CA LYS A 60 14.95 -2.48 -15.06
C LYS A 60 15.53 -1.20 -15.69
N GLU A 61 14.94 -0.03 -15.49
CA GLU A 61 15.41 1.22 -16.07
C GLU A 61 15.63 2.30 -15.01
N ASN A 62 16.91 2.51 -14.71
CA ASN A 62 17.60 3.80 -14.74
C ASN A 62 19.09 3.50 -14.59
N GLN A 63 19.71 2.99 -15.66
CA GLN A 63 21.09 3.38 -15.95
C GLN A 63 21.09 4.92 -15.95
N PRO A 64 22.02 5.59 -15.26
CA PRO A 64 22.00 7.04 -15.18
C PRO A 64 22.22 7.62 -16.57
N THR A 65 21.17 8.14 -17.19
CA THR A 65 21.35 9.23 -18.15
C THR A 65 21.46 10.48 -17.30
N GLU A 66 22.57 11.20 -17.44
CA GLU A 66 23.04 12.31 -16.57
C GLU A 66 22.10 13.53 -16.44
N ASN A 67 20.84 13.46 -16.88
CA ASN A 67 20.05 14.65 -17.17
C ASN A 67 18.91 14.95 -16.18
N ASN A 68 18.63 14.09 -15.21
CA ASN A 68 17.58 14.36 -14.21
C ASN A 68 18.17 14.77 -12.86
N LYS A 69 18.72 15.98 -12.84
CA LYS A 69 19.01 16.71 -11.61
C LYS A 69 17.68 17.12 -10.96
N CYS A 70 17.10 16.26 -10.12
CA CYS A 70 16.13 16.72 -9.13
C CYS A 70 16.85 17.72 -8.24
N LYS A 71 16.73 19.01 -8.57
CA LYS A 71 17.21 20.09 -7.71
C LYS A 71 16.35 20.05 -6.45
N LEU A 72 16.93 19.65 -5.33
CA LEU A 72 16.45 20.11 -4.03
C LEU A 72 16.56 21.64 -4.08
N ALA A 73 15.42 22.32 -4.20
CA ALA A 73 15.33 23.74 -3.97
C ALA A 73 15.27 23.96 -2.46
N ASN A 74 16.37 24.51 -1.94
CA ASN A 74 16.57 25.34 -0.75
C ASN A 74 15.51 25.29 0.38
N ASP A 75 15.96 24.87 1.57
CA ASP A 75 15.49 25.49 2.81
C ASP A 75 16.50 26.54 3.27
N GLU A 76 16.00 27.77 3.29
CA GLU A 76 16.61 29.01 3.72
C GLU A 76 16.91 28.93 5.23
N LYS A 77 18.19 29.04 5.62
CA LYS A 77 18.55 29.27 7.02
C LYS A 77 18.40 30.76 7.31
N VAL A 78 17.28 31.15 7.91
CA VAL A 78 17.09 32.48 8.53
C VAL A 78 17.26 32.33 10.04
N ILE A 79 18.09 33.24 10.58
CA ILE A 79 18.62 33.43 11.95
C ILE A 79 19.86 32.61 12.29
#